data_AF-A0A0C9W1J1-F1
#
_entry.id   AF-A0A0C9W1J1-F1
#
_cell.length_a   1.000
_cell.length_b   1.000
_cell.length_c   1.000
_cell.angle_alpha   90.00
_cell.angle_beta   90.00
_cell.angle_gamma   90.00
#
_symmetry.space_group_name_H-M   'P 1'
#
loop_
_entity.id
_entity.type
_entity.pdbx_description
1 polymer ?
#
loop_
_entity_poly.entity_id
_entity_poly.type
_entity_poly.pdbx_seq_one_letter_code
_entity_poly.pdbx_strand_id
1 'polypeptide(L)'
;MDPLSITSAATGFVGTPQAIYTIASRIATADKDEKKAIEEFKGQIQYFERILSDLQSLIDEAVDAPGNMSQDYSQLETRAIQATAAAFQAESHNKDILKWLRVEGVEVNSNFDRAREKCHPGTGQWFLQSGAFDRFRGGVGECIWLHGIPGAGKTILSGSIIAAMRTHVESKPSTGLAYFFFSYTDKAKQNTFNMLSSIALQLAERISNIPSRVITLYNSNKSQPPMSVVLEVITPLARCFHQTYILLDALDEIAADEGTSLLKALNEIIVNARLSNINLLMTSQREPYLVDGFHNL
;
A
#
# COMPACT_ATOMS: atom_id res chain seq x y z
N MET A 1 48.30 -16.49 10.38
CA MET A 1 47.32 -16.08 9.36
C MET A 1 46.24 -15.32 10.09
N ASP A 2 46.00 -14.09 9.65
CA ASP A 2 45.16 -13.11 10.35
C ASP A 2 43.67 -13.44 10.13
N PRO A 3 42.83 -13.61 11.17
CA PRO A 3 41.40 -13.92 11.02
C PRO A 3 40.58 -12.77 10.43
N LEU A 4 41.20 -11.61 10.20
CA LEU A 4 40.54 -10.36 9.78
C LEU A 4 40.77 -9.99 8.31
N SER A 5 41.20 -10.93 7.45
CA SER A 5 41.31 -10.61 6.02
C SER A 5 39.93 -10.56 5.34
N ILE A 6 39.59 -9.41 4.75
CA ILE A 6 38.38 -9.12 3.95
C ILE A 6 38.14 -10.15 2.83
N THR A 7 39.18 -10.87 2.42
CA THR A 7 39.14 -11.89 1.37
C THR A 7 38.36 -13.17 1.75
N SER A 8 38.06 -13.40 3.03
CA SER A 8 37.26 -14.58 3.46
C SER A 8 35.74 -14.33 3.50
N ALA A 9 35.29 -13.09 3.34
CA ALA A 9 33.86 -12.75 3.33
C ALA A 9 33.18 -12.99 1.97
N ALA A 10 33.95 -13.11 0.89
CA ALA A 10 33.41 -13.22 -0.47
C ALA A 10 32.91 -14.62 -0.85
N THR A 11 33.24 -15.66 -0.07
CA THR A 11 32.87 -17.05 -0.37
C THR A 11 31.53 -17.51 0.24
N GLY A 12 30.85 -16.66 1.02
CA GLY A 12 29.60 -17.03 1.74
C GLY A 12 28.29 -16.88 0.95
N PHE A 13 28.30 -16.24 -0.23
CA PHE A 13 27.05 -15.83 -0.89
C PHE A 13 26.49 -16.81 -1.95
N VAL A 14 27.12 -17.97 -2.14
CA VAL A 14 26.83 -18.90 -3.25
C VAL A 14 25.59 -19.78 -3.00
N GLY A 15 24.89 -19.65 -1.86
CA GLY A 15 23.66 -20.40 -1.54
C GLY A 15 22.33 -19.63 -1.76
N THR A 16 22.41 -18.35 -2.14
CA THR A 16 21.27 -17.41 -2.01
C THR A 16 20.07 -17.68 -2.93
N PRO A 17 20.20 -18.06 -4.23
CA PRO A 17 19.02 -18.13 -5.11
C PRO A 17 18.08 -19.30 -4.79
N GLN A 18 18.63 -20.47 -4.46
CA GLN A 18 17.84 -21.67 -4.17
C GLN A 18 17.14 -21.56 -2.80
N ALA A 19 17.79 -20.92 -1.83
CA ALA A 19 17.19 -20.62 -0.53
C ALA A 19 16.06 -19.60 -0.68
N ILE A 20 16.27 -18.52 -1.46
CA ILE A 20 15.24 -17.52 -1.77
C ILE A 20 14.04 -18.18 -2.46
N TYR A 21 14.28 -19.03 -3.46
CA TYR A 21 13.21 -19.75 -4.17
C TYR A 21 12.42 -20.67 -3.23
N THR A 22 13.11 -21.40 -2.36
CA THR A 22 12.49 -22.30 -1.39
C THR A 22 11.64 -21.54 -0.37
N ILE A 23 12.15 -20.42 0.15
CA ILE A 23 11.42 -19.54 1.06
C ILE A 23 10.20 -18.93 0.36
N ALA A 24 10.36 -18.41 -0.86
CA ALA A 24 9.27 -17.86 -1.65
C ALA A 24 8.16 -18.89 -1.91
N SER A 25 8.53 -20.13 -2.24
CA SER A 25 7.56 -21.22 -2.45
C SER A 25 6.78 -21.57 -1.18
N ARG A 26 7.45 -21.59 -0.01
CA ARG A 26 6.80 -21.83 1.29
C ARG A 26 5.87 -20.68 1.70
N ILE A 27 6.29 -19.43 1.47
CA ILE A 27 5.44 -18.25 1.73
C ILE A 27 4.19 -18.30 0.83
N ALA A 28 4.32 -18.72 -0.43
CA ALA A 28 3.19 -18.83 -1.36
C ALA A 28 2.14 -19.87 -0.92
N THR A 29 2.57 -20.94 -0.23
CA THR A 29 1.69 -22.00 0.28
C THR A 29 1.25 -21.80 1.73
N ALA A 30 1.71 -20.74 2.40
CA ALA A 30 1.45 -20.50 3.81
C ALA A 30 -0.06 -20.33 4.09
N ASP A 31 -0.50 -20.90 5.21
CA ASP A 31 -1.86 -20.73 5.70
C ASP A 31 -2.08 -19.31 6.27
N LYS A 32 -3.29 -19.04 6.77
CA LYS A 32 -3.67 -17.69 7.22
C LYS A 32 -2.86 -17.23 8.44
N ASP A 33 -2.56 -18.12 9.37
CA ASP A 33 -1.82 -17.80 10.59
C ASP A 33 -0.33 -17.66 10.28
N GLU A 34 0.20 -18.53 9.41
CA GLU A 34 1.57 -18.44 8.90
C GLU A 34 1.79 -17.14 8.11
N LYS A 35 0.85 -16.72 7.25
CA LYS A 35 0.93 -15.44 6.53
C LYS A 35 0.97 -14.24 7.47
N LYS A 36 0.17 -14.27 8.52
CA LYS A 36 0.19 -13.21 9.55
C LYS A 36 1.55 -13.17 10.26
N ALA A 37 2.11 -14.31 10.63
CA ALA A 37 3.43 -14.39 11.23
C ALA A 37 4.54 -13.89 10.28
N ILE A 38 4.41 -14.19 8.97
CA ILE A 38 5.33 -13.69 7.93
C ILE A 38 5.23 -12.16 7.79
N GLU A 39 4.03 -11.58 7.85
CA GLU A 39 3.86 -10.11 7.85
C GLU A 39 4.47 -9.45 9.08
N GLU A 40 4.26 -10.04 10.27
CA GLU A 40 4.89 -9.57 11.51
C GLU A 40 6.42 -9.63 11.42
N PHE A 41 6.97 -10.71 10.87
CA PHE A 41 8.42 -10.87 10.67
C PHE A 41 8.97 -9.90 9.62
N LYS A 42 8.23 -9.64 8.54
CA LYS A 42 8.60 -8.64 7.53
C LYS A 42 8.67 -7.24 8.15
N GLY A 43 7.74 -6.89 9.04
CA GLY A 43 7.78 -5.63 9.79
C GLY A 43 9.04 -5.52 10.65
N GLN A 44 9.47 -6.61 11.29
CA GLN A 44 10.73 -6.64 12.05
C GLN A 44 11.96 -6.43 11.15
N ILE A 45 12.00 -7.05 9.97
CA ILE A 45 13.10 -6.85 9.00
C ILE A 45 13.19 -5.38 8.59
N GLN A 46 12.06 -4.76 8.21
CA GLN A 46 12.02 -3.36 7.80
C GLN A 46 12.48 -2.41 8.93
N TYR A 47 12.11 -2.72 10.17
CA TYR A 47 12.59 -2.02 11.35
C TYR A 47 14.12 -2.11 11.50
N PHE A 48 14.69 -3.30 11.35
CA PHE A 48 16.15 -3.49 11.40
C PHE A 48 16.87 -2.79 10.24
N GLU A 49 16.33 -2.84 9.02
CA GLU A 49 16.88 -2.12 7.86
C GLU A 49 16.95 -0.61 8.10
N ARG A 50 15.95 -0.03 8.77
CA ARG A 50 15.95 1.39 9.14
C ARG A 50 17.05 1.72 10.14
N ILE A 51 17.18 0.93 11.21
CA ILE A 51 18.27 1.10 12.19
C ILE A 51 19.63 0.97 11.49
N LEU A 52 19.80 -0.03 10.63
CA LEU A 52 21.04 -0.23 9.89
C LEU A 52 21.37 0.95 8.98
N SER A 53 20.38 1.52 8.29
CA SER A 53 20.57 2.73 7.46
C SER A 53 21.01 3.93 8.29
N ASP A 54 20.38 4.17 9.44
CA ASP A 54 20.73 5.29 10.32
C ASP A 54 22.15 5.09 10.89
N LEU A 55 22.49 3.87 11.30
CA LEU A 55 23.84 3.52 11.76
C LEU A 55 24.88 3.64 10.64
N GLN A 56 24.56 3.25 9.41
CA GLN A 56 25.45 3.39 8.25
C GLN A 56 25.76 4.87 7.98
N SER A 57 24.76 5.74 7.99
CA SER A 57 24.97 7.20 7.85
C SER A 57 25.89 7.75 8.94
N LEU A 58 25.75 7.28 10.18
CA LEU A 58 26.61 7.69 11.30
C LEU A 58 28.05 7.19 11.13
N ILE A 59 28.23 5.98 10.61
CA ILE A 59 29.54 5.40 10.33
C ILE A 59 30.25 6.17 9.20
N ASP A 60 29.54 6.46 8.10
CA ASP A 60 30.11 7.19 6.97
C ASP A 60 30.58 8.60 7.40
N GLU A 61 29.79 9.29 8.22
CA GLU A 61 30.20 10.59 8.81
C GLU A 61 31.41 10.48 9.75
N ALA A 62 31.53 9.37 10.50
CA ALA A 62 32.65 9.13 11.41
C ALA A 62 33.96 8.82 10.67
N VAL A 63 33.88 8.13 9.53
CA VAL A 63 35.03 7.82 8.68
C VAL A 63 35.64 9.10 8.10
N ASP A 64 34.83 10.13 7.85
CA ASP A 64 35.28 11.41 7.31
C ASP A 64 35.75 12.42 8.38
N ALA A 65 35.66 12.09 9.68
CA ALA A 65 35.98 13.01 10.77
C ALA A 65 37.50 13.03 11.13
N PRO A 66 38.10 14.21 11.35
CA PRO A 66 39.53 14.32 11.69
C PRO A 66 39.82 13.90 13.15
N GLY A 67 40.22 12.64 13.32
CA GLY A 67 41.37 12.23 14.14
C GLY A 67 41.40 12.47 15.66
N ASN A 68 40.28 12.45 16.40
CA ASN A 68 40.32 12.38 17.87
C ASN A 68 39.57 11.16 18.46
N MET A 69 40.29 10.03 18.48
CA MET A 69 39.79 8.66 18.65
C MET A 69 39.19 8.26 20.02
N SER A 70 38.92 9.13 21.00
CA SER A 70 38.24 8.70 22.26
C SER A 70 36.98 9.49 22.60
N GLN A 71 36.95 10.78 22.28
CA GLN A 71 35.72 11.57 22.39
C GLN A 71 34.74 11.21 21.28
N ASP A 72 35.23 10.82 20.10
CA ASP A 72 34.39 10.37 18.98
C ASP A 72 33.60 9.10 19.32
N TYR A 73 34.20 8.08 19.95
CA TYR A 73 33.46 6.83 20.24
C TYR A 73 32.31 7.01 21.23
N SER A 74 32.49 7.80 22.30
CA SER A 74 31.41 8.05 23.27
C SER A 74 30.27 8.88 22.65
N GLN A 75 30.61 9.83 21.77
CA GLN A 75 29.61 10.58 21.01
C GLN A 75 28.89 9.70 19.98
N LEU A 76 29.62 8.82 19.28
CA LEU A 76 29.04 7.86 18.34
C LEU A 76 28.12 6.86 19.04
N GLU A 77 28.51 6.34 20.21
CA GLU A 77 27.67 5.47 21.03
C GLU A 77 26.38 6.19 21.47
N THR A 78 26.51 7.45 21.93
CA THR A 78 25.35 8.27 22.29
C THR A 78 24.41 8.50 21.10
N ARG A 79 24.96 8.81 19.91
CA ARG A 79 24.20 9.01 18.68
C ARG A 79 23.51 7.73 18.22
N ALA A 80 24.18 6.58 18.32
CA ALA A 80 23.61 5.28 17.99
C ALA A 80 22.44 4.91 18.92
N ILE A 81 22.56 5.17 20.23
CA ILE A 81 21.48 4.98 21.21
C ILE A 81 20.29 5.88 20.86
N GLN A 82 20.54 7.16 20.57
CA GLN A 82 19.50 8.12 20.19
C GLN A 82 18.79 7.73 18.88
N ALA A 83 19.54 7.31 17.86
CA ALA A 83 18.99 6.85 16.59
C ALA A 83 18.10 5.61 16.79
N THR A 84 18.55 4.65 17.59
CA THR A 84 17.77 3.45 17.94
C THR A 84 16.49 3.81 18.69
N ALA A 85 16.57 4.73 19.66
CA ALA A 85 15.40 5.21 20.40
C ALA A 85 14.40 5.95 19.49
N ALA A 86 14.90 6.78 18.58
CA ALA A 86 14.08 7.50 17.60
C ALA A 86 13.38 6.55 16.62
N ALA A 87 14.09 5.52 16.14
CA ALA A 87 13.52 4.48 15.27
C ALA A 87 12.42 3.69 16.00
N PHE A 88 12.64 3.31 17.25
CA PHE A 88 11.62 2.65 18.08
C PHE A 88 10.37 3.53 18.28
N GLN A 89 10.57 4.82 18.58
CA GLN A 89 9.47 5.75 18.76
C GLN A 89 8.70 5.98 17.45
N ALA A 90 9.40 6.10 16.32
CA ALA A 90 8.77 6.22 15.00
C ALA A 90 7.93 4.99 14.66
N GLU A 91 8.44 3.79 14.94
CA GLU A 91 7.71 2.53 14.72
C GLU A 91 6.44 2.44 15.58
N SER A 92 6.54 2.79 16.86
CA SER A 92 5.35 2.86 17.73
C SER A 92 4.32 3.86 17.19
N HIS A 93 4.77 5.03 16.73
CA HIS A 93 3.89 6.06 16.18
C HIS A 93 3.22 5.61 14.88
N ASN A 94 3.96 4.91 14.01
CA ASN A 94 3.41 4.34 12.77
C ASN A 94 2.28 3.35 13.09
N LYS A 95 2.48 2.46 14.08
CA LYS A 95 1.43 1.51 14.51
C LYS A 95 0.16 2.21 14.97
N ASP A 96 0.29 3.32 15.71
CA ASP A 96 -0.86 4.10 16.15
C ASP A 96 -1.61 4.74 14.97
N ILE A 97 -0.89 5.24 13.96
CA ILE A 97 -1.51 5.78 12.73
C ILE A 97 -2.22 4.68 11.93
N LEU A 98 -1.61 3.51 11.78
CA LEU A 98 -2.25 2.37 11.12
C LEU A 98 -3.53 1.95 11.86
N LYS A 99 -3.49 1.96 13.20
CA LYS A 99 -4.68 1.69 14.02
C LYS A 99 -5.75 2.77 13.85
N TRP A 100 -5.35 4.04 13.74
CA TRP A 100 -6.24 5.18 13.52
C TRP A 100 -6.96 5.13 12.16
N LEU A 101 -6.28 4.65 11.11
CA LEU A 101 -6.87 4.44 9.78
C LEU A 101 -7.70 3.16 9.67
N ARG A 102 -7.58 2.24 10.64
CA ARG A 102 -8.26 0.95 10.59
C ARG A 102 -9.73 1.09 10.98
N VAL A 103 -10.59 0.51 10.15
CA VAL A 103 -12.03 0.41 10.43
C VAL A 103 -12.37 -1.06 10.74
N GLU A 104 -13.04 -1.28 11.87
CA GLU A 104 -13.49 -2.62 12.25
C GLU A 104 -14.53 -3.16 11.27
N GLY A 105 -14.44 -4.46 10.97
CA GLY A 105 -15.38 -5.14 10.07
C GLY A 105 -15.11 -4.96 8.57
N VAL A 106 -14.16 -4.10 8.18
CA VAL A 106 -13.76 -3.94 6.78
C VAL A 106 -12.60 -4.87 6.46
N GLU A 107 -12.89 -6.01 5.86
CA GLU A 107 -11.88 -6.97 5.39
C GLU A 107 -11.95 -7.08 3.85
N VAL A 108 -10.89 -6.66 3.17
CA VAL A 108 -10.87 -6.56 1.70
C VAL A 108 -10.25 -7.77 1.00
N ASN A 109 -9.40 -8.55 1.67
CA ASN A 109 -8.70 -9.66 1.02
C ASN A 109 -9.63 -10.84 0.74
N SER A 110 -10.62 -11.10 1.60
CA SER A 110 -11.61 -12.17 1.38
C SER A 110 -12.43 -11.98 0.11
N ASN A 111 -12.79 -10.74 -0.26
CA ASN A 111 -13.48 -10.46 -1.52
C ASN A 111 -12.56 -10.73 -2.72
N PHE A 112 -11.30 -10.30 -2.63
CA PHE A 112 -10.29 -10.60 -3.65
C PHE A 112 -10.05 -12.11 -3.79
N ASP A 113 -9.86 -12.83 -2.69
CA ASP A 113 -9.61 -14.27 -2.67
C ASP A 113 -10.80 -15.03 -3.28
N ARG A 114 -12.03 -14.68 -2.90
CA ARG A 114 -13.26 -15.25 -3.49
C ARG A 114 -13.37 -14.95 -4.99
N ALA A 115 -13.02 -13.74 -5.42
CA ALA A 115 -13.03 -13.39 -6.84
C ALA A 115 -11.99 -14.20 -7.62
N ARG A 116 -10.80 -14.39 -7.04
CA ARG A 116 -9.71 -15.18 -7.61
C ARG A 116 -10.03 -16.68 -7.66
N GLU A 117 -10.61 -17.25 -6.62
CA GLU A 117 -11.02 -18.67 -6.57
C GLU A 117 -12.04 -19.01 -7.66
N LYS A 118 -12.97 -18.08 -7.92
CA LYS A 118 -14.01 -18.23 -8.95
C LYS A 118 -13.52 -17.86 -10.35
N CYS A 119 -12.32 -17.33 -10.48
CA CYS A 119 -11.77 -16.87 -11.75
C CYS A 119 -11.27 -18.06 -12.57
N HIS A 120 -11.92 -18.36 -13.69
CA HIS A 120 -11.41 -19.35 -14.63
C HIS A 120 -10.18 -18.81 -15.39
N PRO A 121 -9.21 -19.68 -15.75
CA PRO A 121 -8.05 -19.28 -16.54
C PRO A 121 -8.47 -18.53 -17.82
N GLY A 122 -7.80 -17.41 -18.10
CA GLY A 122 -8.10 -16.57 -19.26
C GLY A 122 -9.20 -15.52 -19.04
N THR A 123 -9.90 -15.53 -17.91
CA THR A 123 -10.91 -14.50 -17.60
C THR A 123 -10.25 -13.12 -17.54
N GLY A 124 -10.90 -12.12 -18.14
CA GLY A 124 -10.42 -10.74 -18.17
C GLY A 124 -9.22 -10.47 -19.09
N GLN A 125 -8.67 -11.48 -19.78
CA GLN A 125 -7.51 -11.29 -20.67
C GLN A 125 -7.77 -10.28 -21.79
N TRP A 126 -8.99 -10.23 -22.32
CA TRP A 126 -9.38 -9.23 -23.33
C TRP A 126 -9.12 -7.79 -22.86
N PHE A 127 -9.30 -7.52 -21.55
CA PHE A 127 -9.04 -6.22 -20.97
C PHE A 127 -7.57 -6.04 -20.60
N LEU A 128 -6.96 -7.07 -19.99
CA LEU A 128 -5.54 -7.04 -19.59
C LEU A 128 -4.59 -6.91 -20.79
N GLN A 129 -5.01 -7.33 -21.97
CA GLN A 129 -4.27 -7.19 -23.24
C GLN A 129 -4.72 -5.97 -24.06
N SER A 130 -5.64 -5.15 -23.52
CA SER A 130 -6.14 -3.97 -24.21
C SER A 130 -5.18 -2.80 -24.07
N GLY A 131 -5.14 -1.94 -25.09
CA GLY A 131 -4.42 -0.67 -25.01
C GLY A 131 -4.95 0.27 -23.91
N ALA A 132 -6.19 0.08 -23.45
CA ALA A 132 -6.73 0.85 -22.32
C ALA A 132 -6.05 0.45 -21.01
N PHE A 133 -5.88 -0.85 -20.75
CA PHE A 133 -5.16 -1.32 -19.58
C PHE A 133 -3.66 -0.99 -19.65
N ASP A 134 -3.06 -1.06 -20.84
CA ASP A 134 -1.66 -0.64 -21.00
C ASP A 134 -1.46 0.85 -20.70
N ARG A 135 -2.37 1.72 -21.16
CA ARG A 135 -2.37 3.14 -20.78
C ARG A 135 -2.55 3.31 -19.28
N PHE A 136 -3.54 2.64 -18.70
CA PHE A 136 -3.76 2.69 -17.24
C PHE A 136 -2.54 2.24 -16.45
N ARG A 137 -1.83 1.22 -16.91
CA ARG A 137 -0.62 0.72 -16.25
C ARG A 137 0.57 1.67 -16.45
N GLY A 138 0.75 2.25 -17.63
CA GLY A 138 1.92 3.07 -17.97
C GLY A 138 1.78 4.57 -17.71
N GLY A 139 0.56 5.10 -17.67
CA GLY A 139 0.26 6.54 -17.53
C GLY A 139 0.19 7.00 -16.08
N VAL A 140 0.04 8.31 -15.86
CA VAL A 140 -0.09 8.92 -14.52
C VAL A 140 -1.33 9.80 -14.50
N GLY A 141 -2.21 9.60 -13.51
CA GLY A 141 -3.50 10.27 -13.46
C GLY A 141 -4.57 9.59 -14.32
N GLU A 142 -4.38 8.33 -14.69
CA GLU A 142 -5.32 7.60 -15.55
C GLU A 142 -6.56 7.18 -14.76
N CYS A 143 -7.74 7.41 -15.34
CA CYS A 143 -9.01 7.01 -14.75
C CYS A 143 -9.79 6.11 -15.73
N ILE A 144 -10.20 4.92 -15.29
CA ILE A 144 -11.02 4.00 -16.08
C ILE A 144 -12.27 3.64 -15.28
N TRP A 145 -13.43 3.78 -15.92
CA TRP A 145 -14.68 3.24 -15.42
C TRP A 145 -15.17 2.09 -16.32
N LEU A 146 -15.20 0.88 -15.76
CA LEU A 146 -15.71 -0.33 -16.41
C LEU A 146 -17.14 -0.61 -15.95
N HIS A 147 -18.12 -0.39 -16.82
CA HIS A 147 -19.52 -0.66 -16.50
C HIS A 147 -20.10 -1.84 -17.27
N GLY A 148 -21.07 -2.52 -16.69
CA GLY A 148 -21.76 -3.64 -17.34
C GLY A 148 -22.99 -4.11 -16.56
N ILE A 149 -23.81 -4.93 -17.21
CA ILE A 149 -25.03 -5.50 -16.61
C ILE A 149 -24.74 -6.34 -15.34
N PRO A 150 -25.72 -6.57 -14.46
CA PRO A 150 -25.63 -7.58 -13.40
C PRO A 150 -25.15 -8.92 -13.93
N GLY A 151 -24.29 -9.61 -13.19
CA GLY A 151 -23.79 -10.93 -13.58
C GLY A 151 -22.74 -10.94 -14.70
N ALA A 152 -22.36 -9.80 -15.29
CA ALA A 152 -21.34 -9.71 -16.35
C ALA A 152 -19.90 -10.07 -15.91
N GLY A 153 -19.70 -10.50 -14.65
CA GLY A 153 -18.39 -10.89 -14.14
C GLY A 153 -17.48 -9.73 -13.73
N LYS A 154 -18.01 -8.52 -13.48
CA LYS A 154 -17.23 -7.33 -13.09
C LYS A 154 -16.29 -7.59 -11.90
N THR A 155 -16.79 -8.18 -10.82
CA THR A 155 -15.97 -8.54 -9.65
C THR A 155 -14.88 -9.57 -9.96
N ILE A 156 -15.15 -10.53 -10.86
CA ILE A 156 -14.13 -11.49 -11.31
C ILE A 156 -13.06 -10.80 -12.16
N LEU A 157 -13.47 -9.84 -13.00
CA LEU A 157 -12.54 -8.99 -13.74
C LEU A 157 -11.69 -8.13 -12.80
N SER A 158 -12.28 -7.50 -11.77
CA SER A 158 -11.55 -6.75 -10.74
C SER A 158 -10.53 -7.64 -10.02
N GLY A 159 -10.91 -8.86 -9.64
CA GLY A 159 -9.97 -9.85 -9.08
C GLY A 159 -8.81 -10.18 -10.04
N SER A 160 -9.10 -10.34 -11.33
CA SER A 160 -8.08 -10.59 -12.36
C SER A 160 -7.11 -9.42 -12.53
N ILE A 161 -7.64 -8.18 -12.50
CA ILE A 161 -6.84 -6.95 -12.56
C ILE A 161 -5.96 -6.84 -11.32
N ILE A 162 -6.52 -6.97 -10.12
CA ILE A 162 -5.76 -6.90 -8.86
C ILE A 162 -4.65 -7.97 -8.84
N ALA A 163 -4.92 -9.19 -9.31
CA ALA A 163 -3.92 -10.24 -9.39
C ALA A 163 -2.76 -9.86 -10.33
N ALA A 164 -3.06 -9.34 -11.52
CA ALA A 164 -2.04 -8.84 -12.45
C ALA A 164 -1.25 -7.66 -11.87
N MET A 165 -1.91 -6.75 -11.17
CA MET A 165 -1.29 -5.59 -10.53
C MET A 165 -0.41 -5.98 -9.33
N ARG A 166 -0.79 -6.99 -8.54
CA ARG A 166 0.06 -7.48 -7.44
C ARG A 166 1.40 -7.99 -7.96
N THR A 167 1.41 -8.80 -9.03
CA THR A 167 2.65 -9.24 -9.68
C THR A 167 3.47 -8.06 -10.21
N HIS A 168 2.81 -7.03 -10.77
CA HIS A 168 3.49 -5.81 -11.22
C HIS A 168 4.15 -5.05 -10.06
N VAL A 169 3.42 -4.85 -8.98
CA VAL A 169 3.87 -4.12 -7.78
C VAL A 169 5.00 -4.87 -7.06
N GLU A 170 4.93 -6.20 -6.99
CA GLU A 170 6.02 -7.02 -6.42
C GLU A 170 7.32 -6.87 -7.22
N SER A 171 7.23 -6.68 -8.53
CA SER A 171 8.41 -6.40 -9.38
C SER A 171 8.94 -4.97 -9.27
N LYS A 172 8.17 -4.05 -8.68
CA LYS A 172 8.48 -2.61 -8.54
C LYS A 172 8.10 -2.10 -7.15
N PRO A 173 9.02 -2.19 -6.17
CA PRO A 173 8.73 -1.80 -4.78
C PRO A 173 8.27 -0.35 -4.59
N SER A 174 8.51 0.53 -5.57
CA SER A 174 8.08 1.93 -5.57
C SER A 174 6.64 2.16 -6.08
N THR A 175 5.82 1.11 -6.17
CA THR A 175 4.44 1.18 -6.64
C THR A 175 3.43 0.89 -5.52
N GLY A 176 2.45 1.78 -5.35
CA GLY A 176 1.35 1.62 -4.42
C GLY A 176 0.17 0.88 -5.06
N LEU A 177 -0.52 0.05 -4.26
CA LEU A 177 -1.75 -0.63 -4.68
C LEU A 177 -2.72 -0.65 -3.51
N ALA A 178 -3.93 -0.16 -3.74
CA ALA A 178 -5.06 -0.26 -2.84
C ALA A 178 -6.30 -0.70 -3.62
N TYR A 179 -7.21 -1.42 -2.96
CA TYR A 179 -8.49 -1.77 -3.55
C TYR A 179 -9.59 -1.88 -2.52
N PHE A 180 -10.82 -1.70 -2.98
CA PHE A 180 -12.02 -1.83 -2.17
C PHE A 180 -13.12 -2.52 -2.97
N PHE A 181 -13.86 -3.41 -2.33
CA PHE A 181 -15.02 -4.08 -2.91
C PHE A 181 -16.25 -3.60 -2.16
N PHE A 182 -17.12 -2.85 -2.83
CA PHE A 182 -18.46 -2.58 -2.30
C PHE A 182 -19.27 -3.89 -2.28
N SER A 183 -20.23 -3.98 -1.35
CA SER A 183 -20.99 -5.22 -1.14
C SER A 183 -22.37 -4.94 -0.54
N TYR A 184 -23.44 -5.31 -1.25
CA TYR A 184 -24.83 -5.18 -0.79
C TYR A 184 -25.13 -6.02 0.48
N THR A 185 -24.33 -7.06 0.76
CA THR A 185 -24.49 -7.90 1.95
C THR A 185 -23.66 -7.45 3.15
N ASP A 186 -22.81 -6.43 3.00
CA ASP A 186 -21.88 -6.00 4.05
C ASP A 186 -22.03 -4.49 4.27
N LYS A 187 -22.67 -4.11 5.38
CA LYS A 187 -22.95 -2.71 5.72
C LYS A 187 -21.67 -1.89 5.91
N ALA A 188 -20.58 -2.49 6.37
CA ALA A 188 -19.31 -1.79 6.49
C ALA A 188 -18.73 -1.44 5.10
N LYS A 189 -19.08 -2.22 4.07
CA LYS A 189 -18.69 -1.99 2.67
C LYS A 189 -19.66 -1.13 1.87
N GLN A 190 -20.65 -0.51 2.50
CA GLN A 190 -21.60 0.41 1.88
C GLN A 190 -21.37 1.87 2.28
N ASN A 191 -20.19 2.20 2.81
CA ASN A 191 -19.90 3.49 3.42
C ASN A 191 -18.63 4.13 2.84
N THR A 192 -18.70 5.41 2.49
CA THR A 192 -17.61 6.15 1.82
C THR A 192 -16.41 6.34 2.74
N PHE A 193 -16.63 6.64 4.03
CA PHE A 193 -15.56 6.80 5.02
C PHE A 193 -14.75 5.50 5.16
N ASN A 194 -15.45 4.36 5.20
CA ASN A 194 -14.81 3.05 5.31
C ASN A 194 -13.96 2.71 4.08
N MET A 195 -14.46 3.04 2.87
CA MET A 195 -13.70 2.90 1.64
C MET A 195 -12.42 3.75 1.67
N LEU A 196 -12.52 5.04 2.02
CA LEU A 196 -11.36 5.94 2.08
C LEU A 196 -10.34 5.50 3.13
N SER A 197 -10.81 5.09 4.31
CA SER A 197 -9.96 4.61 5.40
C SER A 197 -9.23 3.31 5.00
N SER A 198 -9.93 2.41 4.31
CA SER A 198 -9.32 1.17 3.80
C SER A 198 -8.24 1.44 2.75
N ILE A 199 -8.44 2.40 1.85
CA ILE A 199 -7.43 2.82 0.88
C ILE A 199 -6.22 3.41 1.60
N ALA A 200 -6.44 4.37 2.49
CA ALA A 200 -5.37 5.02 3.24
C ALA A 200 -4.55 4.01 4.05
N LEU A 201 -5.21 3.07 4.72
CA LEU A 201 -4.54 2.00 5.46
C LEU A 201 -3.67 1.14 4.54
N GLN A 202 -4.20 0.65 3.42
CA GLN A 202 -3.45 -0.18 2.48
C GLN A 202 -2.23 0.53 1.90
N LEU A 203 -2.32 1.84 1.64
CA LEU A 203 -1.16 2.63 1.19
C LEU A 203 -0.14 2.84 2.32
N ALA A 204 -0.61 3.13 3.53
CA ALA A 204 0.26 3.33 4.70
C ALA A 204 1.02 2.05 5.10
N GLU A 205 0.39 0.88 4.99
CA GLU A 205 1.01 -0.43 5.27
C GLU A 205 2.15 -0.78 4.29
N ARG A 206 2.25 -0.07 3.15
CA ARG A 206 3.25 -0.33 2.11
C ARG A 206 4.45 0.62 2.14
N ILE A 207 4.46 1.62 3.03
CA ILE A 207 5.55 2.58 3.13
C ILE A 207 6.31 2.42 4.45
N SER A 208 7.63 2.59 4.41
CA SER A 208 8.47 2.48 5.62
C SER A 208 8.41 3.73 6.50
N ASN A 209 8.05 4.87 5.92
CA ASN A 209 8.03 6.17 6.59
C ASN A 209 6.71 6.90 6.32
N ILE A 210 5.92 7.13 7.36
CA ILE A 210 4.69 7.90 7.26
C ILE A 210 5.04 9.39 7.01
N PRO A 211 4.44 10.05 6.00
CA PRO A 211 4.71 11.45 5.71
C PRO A 211 4.38 12.37 6.90
N SER A 212 5.19 13.41 7.08
CA SER A 212 4.99 14.41 8.14
C SER A 212 3.58 15.01 8.13
N ARG A 213 2.98 15.25 6.96
CA ARG A 213 1.61 15.74 6.83
C ARG A 213 0.59 14.77 7.45
N VAL A 214 0.74 13.47 7.23
CA VAL A 214 -0.14 12.45 7.82
C VAL A 214 0.03 12.41 9.34
N ILE A 215 1.28 12.52 9.83
CA ILE A 215 1.57 12.63 11.27
C ILE A 215 0.89 13.87 11.88
N THR A 216 0.94 15.02 11.20
CA THR A 216 0.24 16.23 11.66
C THR A 216 -1.27 16.02 11.73
N LEU A 217 -1.87 15.45 10.68
CA LEU A 217 -3.31 15.19 10.63
C LEU A 217 -3.74 14.22 11.74
N TYR A 218 -2.98 13.17 11.99
CA TYR A 218 -3.22 12.24 13.10
C TYR A 218 -3.15 12.94 14.46
N ASN A 219 -2.09 13.72 14.73
CA ASN A 219 -1.92 14.40 16.01
C ASN A 219 -3.03 15.42 16.31
N SER A 220 -3.57 16.07 15.27
CA SER A 220 -4.72 16.98 15.39
C SER A 220 -6.06 16.26 15.51
N ASN A 221 -6.12 14.96 15.21
CA ASN A 221 -7.35 14.17 15.17
C ASN A 221 -7.15 12.79 15.82
N LYS A 222 -6.73 12.75 17.10
CA LYS A 222 -6.42 11.47 17.78
C LYS A 222 -7.60 10.51 17.93
N SER A 223 -8.83 11.02 17.88
CA SER A 223 -10.06 10.22 17.83
C SER A 223 -10.37 9.78 16.39
N GLN A 224 -11.54 9.19 16.15
CA GLN A 224 -12.00 8.94 14.78
C GLN A 224 -12.00 10.27 13.99
N PRO A 225 -11.30 10.34 12.85
CA PRO A 225 -11.17 11.58 12.10
C PRO A 225 -12.43 11.83 11.25
N PRO A 226 -12.70 13.10 10.89
CA PRO A 226 -13.69 13.41 9.86
C PRO A 226 -13.31 12.76 8.51
N MET A 227 -14.30 12.44 7.68
CA MET A 227 -14.08 11.88 6.33
C MET A 227 -13.15 12.74 5.47
N SER A 228 -13.26 14.07 5.55
CA SER A 228 -12.39 15.00 4.82
C SER A 228 -10.92 14.85 5.20
N VAL A 229 -10.62 14.54 6.47
CA VAL A 229 -9.25 14.31 6.94
C VAL A 229 -8.70 13.00 6.37
N VAL A 230 -9.51 11.93 6.34
CA VAL A 230 -9.08 10.66 5.74
C VAL A 230 -8.85 10.80 4.24
N LEU A 231 -9.72 11.52 3.54
CA LEU A 231 -9.54 11.84 2.13
C LEU A 231 -8.22 12.60 1.88
N GLU A 232 -7.92 13.58 2.74
CA GLU A 232 -6.69 14.36 2.66
C GLU A 232 -5.44 13.48 2.86
N VAL A 233 -5.51 12.45 3.71
CA VAL A 233 -4.40 11.52 3.99
C VAL A 233 -3.98 10.70 2.75
N ILE A 234 -4.88 10.42 1.81
CA ILE A 234 -4.58 9.58 0.64
C ILE A 234 -3.50 10.20 -0.25
N THR A 235 -3.55 11.53 -0.47
CA THR A 235 -2.60 12.23 -1.35
C THR A 235 -1.13 12.12 -0.89
N PRO A 236 -0.76 12.51 0.35
CA PRO A 236 0.62 12.39 0.80
C PRO A 236 1.09 10.93 0.85
N LEU A 237 0.21 9.96 1.14
CA LEU A 237 0.56 8.53 1.07
C LEU A 237 0.83 8.08 -0.37
N ALA A 238 -0.02 8.45 -1.32
CA ALA A 238 0.15 8.10 -2.73
C ALA A 238 1.46 8.68 -3.31
N ARG A 239 1.84 9.90 -2.89
CA ARG A 239 3.09 10.55 -3.29
C ARG A 239 4.37 9.87 -2.79
N CYS A 240 4.28 8.95 -1.83
CA CYS A 240 5.41 8.11 -1.46
C CYS A 240 5.78 7.09 -2.56
N PHE A 241 4.88 6.87 -3.51
CA PHE A 241 5.08 5.96 -4.63
C PHE A 241 5.34 6.74 -5.91
N HIS A 242 6.12 6.13 -6.81
CA HIS A 242 6.25 6.62 -8.18
C HIS A 242 4.92 6.55 -8.92
N GLN A 243 4.10 5.55 -8.57
CA GLN A 243 2.79 5.32 -9.14
C GLN A 243 1.91 4.58 -8.14
N THR A 244 0.66 4.97 -7.99
CA THR A 244 -0.32 4.37 -7.09
C THR A 244 -1.54 3.93 -7.89
N TYR A 245 -1.96 2.69 -7.72
CA TYR A 245 -3.18 2.17 -8.33
C TYR A 245 -4.25 1.99 -7.26
N ILE A 246 -5.45 2.52 -7.53
CA ILE A 246 -6.63 2.35 -6.70
C ILE A 246 -7.69 1.63 -7.52
N LEU A 247 -8.17 0.48 -7.04
CA LEU A 247 -9.25 -0.27 -7.66
C LEU A 247 -10.52 -0.29 -6.79
N LEU A 248 -11.64 0.19 -7.31
CA LEU A 248 -12.93 0.20 -6.61
C LEU A 248 -13.94 -0.67 -7.36
N ASP A 249 -14.33 -1.80 -6.78
CA ASP A 249 -15.28 -2.74 -7.39
C ASP A 249 -16.71 -2.47 -6.92
N ALA A 250 -17.65 -2.47 -7.87
CA ALA A 250 -19.09 -2.41 -7.67
C ALA A 250 -19.59 -1.12 -6.99
N LEU A 251 -19.19 0.07 -7.48
CA LEU A 251 -19.62 1.35 -6.89
C LEU A 251 -21.14 1.51 -6.71
N ASP A 252 -21.93 0.84 -7.55
CA ASP A 252 -23.40 0.83 -7.47
C ASP A 252 -23.94 0.15 -6.20
N GLU A 253 -23.11 -0.60 -5.48
CA GLU A 253 -23.48 -1.27 -4.23
C GLU A 253 -23.25 -0.39 -2.99
N ILE A 254 -22.85 0.87 -3.15
CA ILE A 254 -22.84 1.87 -2.07
C ILE A 254 -24.27 2.07 -1.49
N ALA A 255 -24.38 2.44 -0.21
CA ALA A 255 -25.68 2.83 0.33
C ALA A 255 -26.27 4.04 -0.42
N ALA A 256 -27.59 4.06 -0.59
CA ALA A 256 -28.27 5.08 -1.39
C ALA A 256 -28.05 6.50 -0.87
N ASP A 257 -27.91 6.67 0.45
CA ASP A 257 -27.65 7.94 1.13
C ASP A 257 -26.17 8.38 1.08
N GLU A 258 -25.26 7.49 0.69
CA GLU A 258 -23.83 7.74 0.60
C GLU A 258 -23.37 8.21 -0.80
N GLY A 259 -24.24 8.14 -1.83
CA GLY A 259 -23.88 8.42 -3.22
C GLY A 259 -23.26 9.82 -3.45
N THR A 260 -23.78 10.86 -2.79
CA THR A 260 -23.22 12.22 -2.87
C THR A 260 -21.81 12.29 -2.25
N SER A 261 -21.61 11.63 -1.10
CA SER A 261 -20.32 11.57 -0.42
C SER A 261 -19.29 10.82 -1.27
N LEU A 262 -19.70 9.70 -1.87
CA LEU A 262 -18.88 8.92 -2.79
C LEU A 262 -18.41 9.76 -3.98
N LEU A 263 -19.35 10.39 -4.70
CA LEU A 263 -19.02 11.21 -5.88
C LEU A 263 -18.10 12.38 -5.53
N LYS A 264 -18.33 13.05 -4.39
CA LYS A 264 -17.45 14.13 -3.92
C LYS A 264 -16.02 13.62 -3.66
N ALA A 265 -15.89 12.48 -2.99
CA ALA A 265 -14.59 11.88 -2.72
C ALA A 265 -13.86 11.44 -4.01
N LEU A 266 -14.59 10.80 -4.93
CA LEU A 266 -14.04 10.39 -6.23
C LEU A 266 -13.57 11.60 -7.05
N ASN A 267 -14.36 12.68 -7.08
CA ASN A 267 -13.96 13.93 -7.75
C ASN A 267 -12.63 14.45 -7.20
N GLU A 268 -12.49 14.52 -5.89
CA GLU A 268 -11.28 15.04 -5.27
C GLU A 268 -10.05 14.17 -5.58
N ILE A 269 -10.22 12.84 -5.58
CA ILE A 269 -9.16 11.90 -5.98
C ILE A 269 -8.80 12.09 -7.46
N ILE A 270 -9.79 12.20 -8.35
CA ILE A 270 -9.60 12.30 -9.81
C ILE A 270 -8.93 13.62 -10.18
N VAL A 271 -9.41 14.75 -9.65
CA VAL A 271 -8.84 16.08 -9.91
C VAL A 271 -7.37 16.15 -9.46
N ASN A 272 -7.02 15.47 -8.37
CA ASN A 272 -5.65 15.42 -7.87
C ASN A 272 -4.83 14.24 -8.41
N ALA A 273 -5.42 13.37 -9.24
CA ALA A 273 -4.84 12.07 -9.58
C ALA A 273 -3.44 12.21 -10.18
N ARG A 274 -3.28 13.12 -11.13
CA ARG A 274 -1.98 13.38 -11.79
C ARG A 274 -0.94 14.00 -10.85
N LEU A 275 -1.36 14.85 -9.91
CA LEU A 275 -0.48 15.49 -8.91
C LEU A 275 -0.11 14.56 -7.76
N SER A 276 -0.84 13.46 -7.60
CA SER A 276 -0.67 12.49 -6.52
C SER A 276 -0.20 11.12 -7.03
N ASN A 277 0.15 11.00 -8.31
CA ASN A 277 0.54 9.76 -8.98
C ASN A 277 -0.50 8.63 -8.92
N ILE A 278 -1.79 8.98 -8.83
CA ILE A 278 -2.88 8.01 -8.68
C ILE A 278 -3.44 7.65 -10.05
N ASN A 279 -3.61 6.36 -10.28
CA ASN A 279 -4.42 5.80 -11.34
C ASN A 279 -5.62 5.08 -10.70
N LEU A 280 -6.82 5.42 -11.13
CA LEU A 280 -8.07 4.96 -10.56
C LEU A 280 -8.82 4.06 -11.55
N LEU A 281 -9.15 2.84 -11.14
CA LEU A 281 -10.03 1.96 -11.90
C LEU A 281 -11.26 1.63 -11.07
N MET A 282 -12.42 1.82 -11.66
CA MET A 282 -13.71 1.63 -11.00
C MET A 282 -14.57 0.66 -11.81
N THR A 283 -15.35 -0.17 -11.13
CA THR A 283 -16.40 -0.98 -11.78
C THR A 283 -17.76 -0.66 -11.19
N SER A 284 -18.81 -0.74 -12.01
CA SER A 284 -20.19 -0.68 -11.50
C SER A 284 -21.22 -1.14 -12.54
N GLN A 285 -22.48 -1.22 -12.15
CA GLN A 285 -23.59 -1.05 -13.09
C GLN A 285 -23.64 0.37 -13.63
N ARG A 286 -24.30 0.53 -14.79
CA ARG A 286 -24.46 1.84 -15.43
C ARG A 286 -25.65 2.59 -14.83
N GLU A 287 -25.49 3.02 -13.58
CA GLU A 287 -26.49 3.79 -12.84
C GLU A 287 -26.51 5.27 -13.26
N PRO A 288 -27.70 5.91 -13.43
CA PRO A 288 -27.79 7.30 -13.88
C PRO A 288 -26.98 8.29 -13.04
N TYR A 289 -27.02 8.17 -11.70
CA TYR A 289 -26.30 9.10 -10.82
C TYR A 289 -24.77 8.98 -10.96
N LEU A 290 -24.23 7.80 -11.32
CA LEU A 290 -22.81 7.61 -11.60
C LEU A 290 -22.45 8.19 -12.97
N VAL A 291 -23.32 8.02 -13.97
CA VAL A 291 -23.14 8.62 -15.31
C VAL A 291 -23.11 10.15 -15.19
N ASP A 292 -24.09 10.73 -14.51
CA ASP A 292 -24.18 12.17 -14.30
C ASP A 292 -23.02 12.68 -13.44
N GLY A 293 -22.66 11.94 -12.39
CA GLY A 293 -21.50 12.24 -11.55
C GLY A 293 -20.22 12.31 -12.38
N PHE A 294 -19.90 11.26 -13.13
CA PHE A 294 -18.67 11.15 -13.92
C PHE A 294 -18.60 12.07 -15.15
N HIS A 295 -19.74 12.49 -15.71
CA HIS A 295 -19.74 13.52 -16.74
C HIS A 295 -19.36 14.92 -16.21
N ASN A 296 -19.50 15.14 -14.91
CA ASN A 296 -19.19 16.40 -14.24
C ASN A 296 -17.82 16.39 -13.54
N LEU A 297 -17.03 15.32 -13.67
CA LEU A 297 -15.64 15.20 -13.18
C LEU A 297 -14.64 15.48 -14.30
#